data_AF-A0A151N9T0-F1
#
_entry.id   AF-A0A151N9T0-F1
#
_cell.length_a   1.000
_cell.length_b   1.000
_cell.length_c   1.000
_cell.angle_alpha   90.00
_cell.angle_beta   90.00
_cell.angle_gamma   90.00
#
_symmetry.space_group_name_H-M   'P 1'
#
loop_
_entity.id
_entity.type
_entity.pdbx_description
1 polymer ?
#
loop_
_entity_poly.entity_id
_entity_poly.type
_entity_poly.pdbx_seq_one_letter_code
_entity_poly.pdbx_strand_id
1 'polypeptide(L)' 'MNYQQQLANSAAIRAEIQRFESVHPNIYSIYELLERVEEPALQGQIREHVIAIEVHMKIIMASNKTLM' A
#
# COMPACT_ATOMS: atom_id res chain seq x y z
N MET A 1 18.37 -24.59 -11.90
CA MET A 1 17.95 -23.18 -11.74
C MET A 1 19.17 -22.31 -12.00
N ASN A 2 19.12 -21.40 -12.98
CA ASN A 2 20.24 -20.53 -13.34
C ASN A 2 20.37 -19.40 -12.30
N TYR A 3 21.58 -19.18 -11.77
CA TYR A 3 21.88 -18.16 -10.75
C TYR A 3 21.46 -16.75 -11.17
N GLN A 4 21.59 -16.42 -12.46
CA GLN A 4 21.15 -15.12 -13.00
C GLN A 4 19.63 -14.94 -12.89
N GLN A 5 18.87 -16.03 -13.03
CA GLN A 5 17.42 -16.02 -12.92
C GLN A 5 16.96 -15.86 -11.46
N GLN A 6 17.70 -16.42 -10.50
CA GLN A 6 17.47 -16.18 -9.06
C GLN A 6 17.71 -14.72 -8.69
N LEU A 7 18.77 -14.09 -9.23
CA LEU A 7 19.06 -12.67 -9.00
C LEU A 7 17.97 -11.77 -9.59
N ALA A 8 17.54 -12.03 -10.83
CA ALA A 8 16.46 -11.29 -11.49
C ALA A 8 15.14 -11.38 -10.70
N ASN A 9 14.78 -12.59 -10.24
CA ASN A 9 13.60 -12.79 -9.41
C ASN A 9 13.71 -11.99 -8.09
N SER A 10 14.87 -12.02 -7.43
CA SER A 10 15.08 -11.25 -6.21
C SER A 10 14.94 -9.74 -6.42
N ALA A 11 15.39 -9.22 -7.57
CA ALA A 11 15.29 -7.80 -7.90
C ALA A 11 13.85 -7.37 -8.19
N ALA A 12 13.11 -8.20 -8.93
CA ALA A 12 11.70 -7.96 -9.21
C ALA A 12 10.86 -7.90 -7.91
N ILE A 13 11.09 -8.83 -6.98
CA ILE A 13 10.37 -8.82 -5.70
C ILE A 13 10.72 -7.57 -4.86
N ARG A 14 12.00 -7.16 -4.82
CA ARG A 14 12.39 -5.93 -4.13
C ARG A 14 11.73 -4.67 -4.73
N ALA A 15 11.65 -4.59 -6.05
CA ALA A 15 10.98 -3.48 -6.73
C ALA A 15 9.48 -3.43 -6.40
N GLU A 16 8.84 -4.59 -6.32
CA GLU A 16 7.44 -4.74 -5.92
C GLU A 16 7.20 -4.25 -4.48
N ILE A 17 8.06 -4.67 -3.54
CA ILE A 17 8.02 -4.21 -2.14
C ILE A 17 8.17 -2.68 -2.08
N GLN A 18 9.18 -2.12 -2.75
CA GLN A 18 9.38 -0.68 -2.77
C GLN A 18 8.17 0.07 -3.34
N ARG A 19 7.54 -0.47 -4.40
CA ARG A 19 6.33 0.13 -4.97
C ARG A 19 5.19 0.16 -3.94
N PHE A 20 4.98 -0.91 -3.19
CA PHE A 20 3.97 -0.93 -2.14
C PHE A 20 4.34 -0.06 -0.93
N GLU A 21 5.61 -0.04 -0.51
CA GLU A 21 6.04 0.85 0.59
C GLU A 21 5.85 2.32 0.22
N SER A 22 6.08 2.67 -1.05
CA SER A 22 5.93 4.04 -1.57
C SER A 22 4.50 4.58 -1.56
N VAL A 23 3.47 3.75 -1.42
CA VAL A 23 2.08 4.23 -1.36
C VAL A 23 1.68 4.80 0.01
N HIS A 24 2.39 4.42 1.09
CA HIS A 24 2.02 4.84 2.46
C HIS A 24 2.06 6.35 2.68
N PRO A 25 3.08 7.10 2.22
CA PRO A 25 3.08 8.55 2.34
C PRO A 25 1.82 9.20 1.76
N ASN A 26 1.33 8.72 0.62
CA ASN A 26 0.14 9.26 -0.02
C ASN A 26 -1.13 8.95 0.78
N ILE A 27 -1.25 7.75 1.38
CA ILE A 27 -2.37 7.41 2.26
C ILE A 27 -2.40 8.35 3.48
N TYR A 28 -1.24 8.64 4.09
CA TYR A 28 -1.16 9.60 5.19
C TYR A 28 -1.54 11.02 4.75
N SER A 29 -1.05 11.48 3.61
CA SER A 29 -1.45 12.78 3.06
C SER A 29 -2.95 12.86 2.80
N ILE A 30 -3.61 11.77 2.41
CA ILE A 30 -5.07 11.77 2.25
C ILE A 30 -5.77 11.95 3.59
N TYR A 31 -5.30 11.33 4.69
CA TYR A 31 -5.88 11.58 6.02
C TYR A 31 -5.73 13.06 6.43
N GLU A 32 -4.58 13.69 6.18
CA GLU A 32 -4.37 15.12 6.43
C GLU A 32 -5.30 16.01 5.59
N LEU A 33 -5.50 15.67 4.32
CA LEU A 33 -6.44 16.37 3.45
C LEU A 33 -7.89 16.18 3.91
N LEU A 34 -8.21 15.00 4.41
CA LEU A 34 -9.55 14.65 4.89
C LEU A 34 -9.94 15.45 6.12
N GLU A 35 -9.00 15.80 7.00
CA GLU A 35 -9.23 16.68 8.14
C GLU A 35 -9.72 18.08 7.72
N ARG A 36 -9.48 18.49 6.46
CA ARG A 36 -9.94 19.78 5.91
C ARG A 36 -11.34 19.71 5.31
N VAL A 37 -11.96 18.54 5.24
CA VAL A 37 -13.33 18.38 4.74
C VAL A 37 -14.33 18.73 5.84
N GLU A 38 -15.07 19.83 5.63
CA GLU A 38 -16.03 20.34 6.62
C GLU A 38 -17.29 19.49 6.77
N GLU A 39 -17.73 18.84 5.69
CA GLU A 39 -18.94 18.01 5.70
C GLU A 39 -18.67 16.65 6.37
N PRO A 40 -19.24 16.38 7.57
CA PRO A 40 -18.87 15.17 8.33
C PRO A 40 -19.29 13.87 7.65
N ALA A 41 -20.42 13.88 6.94
CA ALA A 41 -20.93 12.70 6.23
C ALA A 41 -20.02 12.32 5.05
N LEU A 42 -19.58 13.30 4.26
CA LEU A 42 -18.64 13.10 3.17
C LEU A 42 -17.26 12.69 3.71
N GLN A 43 -16.79 13.35 4.77
CA GLN A 43 -15.54 13.01 5.43
C GLN A 43 -15.54 11.55 5.91
N GLY A 44 -16.65 11.10 6.52
CA GLY A 44 -16.84 9.72 6.95
C GLY A 44 -16.77 8.73 5.80
N GLN A 45 -17.50 8.97 4.70
CA GLN A 45 -17.49 8.10 3.52
C GLN A 45 -16.09 7.97 2.90
N ILE A 46 -15.38 9.09 2.73
CA ILE A 46 -14.02 9.06 2.19
C ILE A 46 -13.08 8.31 3.16
N ARG A 47 -13.22 8.51 4.48
CA ARG A 47 -12.44 7.78 5.49
C ARG A 47 -12.60 6.28 5.35
N GLU A 48 -13.83 5.80 5.23
CA GLU A 48 -14.13 4.37 5.07
C GLU A 48 -13.48 3.79 3.81
N HIS A 49 -13.55 4.51 2.69
CA HIS A 49 -12.88 4.10 1.45
C HIS A 49 -11.35 4.04 1.60
N VAL A 50 -10.73 5.02 2.25
CA VAL A 50 -9.27 5.04 2.47
C VAL A 50 -8.85 3.88 3.37
N ILE A 51 -9.59 3.60 4.45
CA ILE A 51 -9.35 2.45 5.33
C ILE A 51 -9.45 1.14 4.54
N ALA A 52 -10.48 0.97 3.70
CA ALA A 52 -10.63 -0.23 2.88
C ALA A 52 -9.44 -0.44 1.94
N ILE A 53 -8.93 0.63 1.31
CA ILE A 53 -7.73 0.58 0.46
C ILE A 53 -6.49 0.22 1.27
N GLU A 54 -6.27 0.86 2.42
CA GLU A 54 -5.12 0.61 3.29
C GLU A 54 -5.10 -0.84 3.80
N VAL A 55 -6.25 -1.37 4.22
CA VAL A 55 -6.40 -2.75 4.67
C VAL A 55 -6.12 -3.74 3.53
N HIS A 56 -6.66 -3.49 2.34
CA HIS A 56 -6.42 -4.35 1.18
C HIS A 56 -4.93 -4.37 0.80
N MET A 57 -4.27 -3.21 0.79
CA MET A 57 -2.82 -3.08 0.57
C MET A 57 -2.02 -3.84 1.63
N LYS A 58 -2.36 -3.71 2.91
CA LYS A 58 -1.71 -4.44 4.02
C LYS A 58 -1.86 -5.95 3.89
N ILE A 59 -3.03 -6.44 3.46
CA ILE A 59 -3.24 -7.88 3.21
C ILE A 59 -2.34 -8.37 2.08
N ILE A 60 -2.29 -7.66 0.95
CA ILE A 60 -1.40 -8.01 -0.18
C ILE A 60 0.06 -8.06 0.28
N MET A 61 0.48 -7.07 1.07
CA MET A 61 1.84 -7.01 1.61
C MET A 61 2.14 -8.15 2.58
N ALA A 62 1.21 -8.50 3.46
CA ALA A 62 1.36 -9.61 4.38
C ALA A 62 1.48 -10.95 3.62
N SER A 63 0.63 -11.17 2.61
CA SER A 63 0.68 -12.35 1.77
C SER A 63 2.00 -12.47 0.98
N ASN A 64 2.55 -11.36 0.49
CA ASN A 64 3.86 -11.36 -0.17
C ASN A 64 5.02 -11.60 0.81
N LYS A 65 4.95 -11.08 2.04
CA LYS A 65 5.96 -11.36 3.07
C LYS A 65 6.01 -12.81 3.52
N THR A 66 4.89 -13.53 3.49
CA THR A 66 4.83 -14.97 3.82
C THR A 66 5.35 -15.88 2.69
N LEU A 67 5.46 -15.36 1.47
CA LEU A 67 5.97 -16.09 0.29
C LEU A 67 7.48 -15.92 0.06
N MET A 68 8.17 -15.14 0.92
CA MET A 68 9.64 -14.95 0.91
C MET A 68 10.29 -15.65 2.09
#